data_AF-H9UMQ6-F1
#
_entry.id   AF-H9UMQ6-F1
#
_cell.length_a   1.000
_cell.length_b   1.000
_cell.length_c   1.000
_cell.angle_alpha   90.00
_cell.angle_beta   90.00
_cell.angle_gamma   90.00
#
_symmetry.space_group_name_H-M   'P 1'
#
loop_
_entity.id
_entity.type
_entity.pdbx_description
1 polymer ?
#
loop_
_entity_poly.entity_id
_entity_poly.type
_entity_poly.pdbx_seq_one_letter_code
_entity_poly.pdbx_strand_id
1 'polypeptide(L)'
;MLEIRSLLSFCDSRHLIRVFSLLLSVSLLLLLDILLIIEASRLWGSYLVMAVIAGAGLLLLALAMNTVSRLNNQLRRKIRKGTYPGREFAGIGGVIVAAVLFLYPGAVTNLLGLLLLLPPFRQIIGRLVIRSQQQKLQETYEYLKMQEFSHSM
;
A
#
# COMPACT_ATOMS: atom_id res chain seq x y z
N MET A 1 -33.94 -0.95 7.68
CA MET A 1 -33.81 -2.05 8.66
C MET A 1 -32.51 -2.87 8.50
N LEU A 2 -31.47 -2.35 7.81
CA LEU A 2 -30.25 -3.10 7.44
C LEU A 2 -28.96 -2.66 8.17
N GLU A 3 -29.01 -1.69 9.08
CA GLU A 3 -27.78 -1.12 9.67
C GLU A 3 -27.32 -1.78 10.98
N ILE A 4 -28.23 -2.41 11.74
CA ILE A 4 -27.91 -2.92 13.09
C ILE A 4 -27.12 -4.24 13.04
N ARG A 5 -27.39 -5.10 12.04
CA ARG A 5 -26.67 -6.39 11.88
C ARG A 5 -25.22 -6.22 11.42
N SER A 6 -24.93 -5.18 10.63
CA SER A 6 -23.57 -4.87 10.18
C SER A 6 -22.70 -4.38 11.34
N LEU A 7 -23.28 -3.52 12.20
CA LEU A 7 -22.67 -3.07 13.47
C LEU A 7 -22.39 -4.23 14.44
N LEU A 8 -23.28 -5.23 14.52
CA LEU A 8 -23.10 -6.39 15.41
C LEU A 8 -22.04 -7.39 14.90
N SER A 9 -21.81 -7.52 13.59
CA SER A 9 -20.75 -8.40 13.07
C SER A 9 -19.33 -7.83 13.25
N PHE A 10 -19.22 -6.51 13.41
CA PHE A 10 -17.96 -5.83 13.76
C PHE A 10 -17.52 -6.13 15.21
N CYS A 11 -18.45 -6.61 16.05
CA CYS A 11 -18.23 -7.00 17.44
C CYS A 11 -17.98 -8.50 17.60
N ASP A 12 -17.35 -9.15 16.62
CA ASP A 12 -16.71 -10.44 16.87
C ASP A 12 -15.37 -10.15 17.57
N SER A 13 -15.24 -10.57 18.84
CA SER A 13 -14.04 -10.30 19.65
C SER A 13 -12.75 -10.74 18.95
N ARG A 14 -12.82 -11.74 18.06
CA ARG A 14 -11.67 -12.22 17.27
C ARG A 14 -11.19 -11.21 16.22
N HIS A 15 -12.11 -10.49 15.57
CA HIS A 15 -11.77 -9.46 14.59
C HIS A 15 -11.21 -8.21 15.28
N LEU A 16 -11.81 -7.80 16.39
CA LEU A 16 -11.33 -6.70 17.22
C LEU A 16 -9.92 -6.94 17.73
N ILE A 17 -9.64 -8.13 18.30
CA ILE A 17 -8.29 -8.47 18.79
C ILE A 17 -7.26 -8.43 17.66
N ARG A 18 -7.59 -8.91 16.46
CA ARG A 18 -6.66 -8.89 15.31
C ARG A 18 -6.36 -7.47 14.84
N VAL A 19 -7.38 -6.62 14.73
CA VAL A 19 -7.18 -5.20 14.35
C VAL A 19 -6.38 -4.46 15.41
N PHE A 20 -6.70 -4.67 16.69
CA PHE A 20 -5.98 -4.04 17.79
C PHE A 20 -4.51 -4.49 17.84
N SER A 21 -4.24 -5.78 17.61
CA SER A 21 -2.89 -6.33 17.53
C SER A 21 -2.09 -5.73 16.36
N LEU A 22 -2.72 -5.53 15.20
CA LEU A 22 -2.08 -4.85 14.06
C LEU A 22 -1.77 -3.39 14.38
N LEU A 23 -2.71 -2.66 14.96
CA LEU A 23 -2.52 -1.26 15.37
C LEU A 23 -1.40 -1.14 16.40
N LEU A 24 -1.35 -2.03 17.38
CA LEU A 24 -0.30 -2.09 18.37
C LEU A 24 1.06 -2.35 17.72
N SER A 25 1.12 -3.28 16.76
CA SER A 25 2.36 -3.60 16.03
C SER A 25 2.88 -2.39 15.25
N VAL A 26 1.98 -1.66 14.56
CA VAL A 26 2.33 -0.42 13.87
C VAL A 26 2.81 0.64 14.87
N SER A 27 2.10 0.82 15.99
CA SER A 27 2.51 1.79 17.02
C SER A 27 3.89 1.49 17.60
N LEU A 28 4.21 0.22 17.86
CA LEU A 28 5.52 -0.20 18.37
C LEU A 28 6.64 0.08 17.37
N LEU A 29 6.35 -0.08 16.08
CA LEU A 29 7.27 0.23 14.98
C LEU A 29 7.56 1.74 14.91
N LEU A 30 6.54 2.60 15.05
CA LEU A 30 6.73 4.06 15.11
C LEU A 30 7.57 4.47 16.33
N LEU A 31 7.32 3.85 17.50
CA LEU A 31 8.12 4.09 18.70
C LEU A 31 9.60 3.72 18.48
N LEU A 32 9.85 2.57 17.84
CA LEU A 32 11.20 2.14 17.50
C LEU A 32 11.90 3.17 16.58
N ASP A 33 11.19 3.70 15.60
CA ASP A 33 11.71 4.74 14.72
C ASP A 33 12.09 6.02 15.48
N ILE A 34 11.24 6.47 16.40
CA ILE A 34 11.53 7.64 17.24
C ILE A 34 12.80 7.39 18.08
N LEU A 35 12.94 6.21 18.68
CA LEU A 35 14.14 5.86 19.47
C LEU A 35 15.41 5.90 18.61
N LEU A 36 15.36 5.31 17.40
CA LEU A 36 16.49 5.34 16.48
C LEU A 36 16.84 6.75 16.04
N ILE A 37 15.84 7.59 15.77
CA ILE A 37 16.05 9.00 15.41
C ILE A 37 16.75 9.73 16.54
N ILE A 38 16.32 9.54 17.79
CA ILE A 38 16.93 10.19 18.97
C ILE A 38 18.39 9.76 19.12
N GLU A 39 18.66 8.45 19.09
CA GLU A 39 20.03 7.94 19.27
C GLU A 39 20.95 8.35 18.11
N ALA A 40 20.47 8.30 16.86
CA ALA A 40 21.22 8.78 15.71
C ALA A 40 21.48 10.29 15.80
N SER A 41 20.50 11.07 16.27
CA SER A 41 20.60 12.53 16.38
C SER A 41 21.64 12.97 17.40
N ARG A 42 21.88 12.18 18.47
CA ARG A 42 22.95 12.44 19.45
C ARG A 42 24.34 12.32 18.83
N LEU A 43 24.49 11.41 17.87
CA LEU A 43 25.77 11.10 17.23
C LEU A 43 26.07 12.02 16.02
N TRP A 44 25.06 12.29 15.18
CA TRP A 44 25.23 12.96 13.88
C TRP A 44 24.61 14.36 13.81
N GLY A 45 23.87 14.77 14.84
CA GLY A 45 23.10 16.01 14.86
C GLY A 45 21.68 15.83 14.30
N SER A 46 20.72 16.47 14.96
CA SER A 46 19.29 16.33 14.68
C SER A 46 18.91 16.75 13.26
N TYR A 47 19.45 17.88 12.76
CA TYR A 47 19.15 18.38 11.43
C TYR A 47 19.59 17.43 10.32
N LEU A 48 20.78 16.84 10.44
CA LEU A 48 21.31 15.90 9.44
C LEU A 48 20.46 14.63 9.41
N VAL A 49 20.15 14.06 10.58
CA VAL A 49 19.33 12.84 10.68
C VAL A 49 17.93 13.07 10.11
N MET A 50 17.29 14.19 10.44
CA MET A 50 15.99 14.55 9.87
C MET A 50 16.05 14.72 8.35
N ALA A 51 17.07 15.41 7.82
CA ALA A 51 17.24 15.60 6.39
C ALA A 51 17.44 14.27 5.65
N VAL A 52 18.25 13.36 6.20
CA VAL A 52 18.50 12.03 5.63
C VAL A 52 17.23 11.18 5.62
N ILE A 53 16.50 11.14 6.73
CA ILE A 53 15.29 10.30 6.84
C ILE A 53 14.16 10.84 5.97
N ALA A 54 13.94 12.17 5.98
CA ALA A 54 12.97 12.81 5.12
C ALA A 54 13.33 12.64 3.65
N GLY A 55 14.60 12.86 3.29
CA GLY A 55 15.12 12.66 1.94
C GLY A 55 14.94 11.22 1.46
N ALA A 56 15.26 10.24 2.31
CA ALA A 56 15.04 8.83 2.02
C ALA A 56 13.56 8.51 1.79
N GLY A 57 12.66 9.01 2.65
CA GLY A 57 11.22 8.83 2.50
C GLY A 57 10.69 9.41 1.18
N LEU A 58 11.12 10.62 0.83
CA LEU A 58 10.77 11.27 -0.44
C LEU A 58 11.28 10.49 -1.66
N LEU A 59 12.52 10.01 -1.63
CA LEU A 59 13.10 9.18 -2.69
C LEU A 59 12.31 7.87 -2.86
N LEU A 60 11.98 7.21 -1.74
CA LEU A 60 11.18 5.98 -1.75
C LEU A 60 9.76 6.22 -2.28
N LEU A 61 9.14 7.34 -1.93
CA LEU A 61 7.84 7.74 -2.47
C LEU A 61 7.91 7.98 -3.98
N ALA A 62 8.96 8.66 -4.47
CA ALA A 62 9.17 8.84 -5.91
C ALA A 62 9.34 7.50 -6.64
N LEU A 63 10.06 6.53 -6.06
CA LEU A 63 10.17 5.18 -6.58
C LEU A 63 8.83 4.45 -6.60
N ALA A 64 8.00 4.63 -5.57
CA ALA A 64 6.65 4.09 -5.52
C ALA A 64 5.78 4.66 -6.65
N MET A 65 5.80 5.97 -6.88
CA MET A 65 5.05 6.61 -7.98
C MET A 65 5.49 6.09 -9.35
N ASN A 66 6.79 5.95 -9.57
CA ASN A 66 7.32 5.35 -10.79
C ASN A 66 6.84 3.90 -10.98
N THR A 67 6.76 3.14 -9.89
CA THR A 67 6.25 1.76 -9.91
C THR A 67 4.76 1.72 -10.25
N VAL A 68 3.94 2.61 -9.69
CA VAL A 68 2.52 2.74 -10.03
C VAL A 68 2.35 3.06 -11.51
N SER A 69 3.10 4.02 -12.05
CA SER A 69 3.05 4.38 -13.46
C SER A 69 3.34 3.19 -14.38
N ARG A 70 4.40 2.41 -14.07
CA ARG A 70 4.74 1.19 -14.82
C ARG A 70 3.63 0.14 -14.76
N LEU A 71 3.05 -0.09 -13.58
CA LEU A 71 1.95 -1.04 -13.40
C LEU A 71 0.68 -0.59 -14.13
N ASN A 72 0.37 0.70 -14.11
CA ASN A 72 -0.78 1.27 -14.81
C ASN A 72 -0.65 1.12 -16.33
N ASN A 73 0.57 1.30 -16.86
CA ASN A 73 0.83 1.06 -18.28
C ASN A 73 0.66 -0.41 -18.66
N GLN A 74 1.09 -1.34 -17.80
CA GLN A 74 0.88 -2.78 -18.00
C GLN A 74 -0.60 -3.17 -17.89
N LEU A 75 -1.31 -2.57 -16.93
CA LEU A 75 -2.76 -2.72 -16.72
C LEU A 75 -3.52 -2.38 -18.00
N ARG A 76 -3.32 -1.16 -18.53
CA ARG A 76 -3.95 -0.70 -19.79
C ARG A 76 -3.62 -1.61 -20.98
N ARG A 77 -2.34 -2.00 -21.12
CA ARG A 77 -1.93 -2.93 -22.20
C ARG A 77 -2.65 -4.27 -22.12
N LYS A 78 -2.93 -4.78 -20.92
CA LYS A 78 -3.65 -6.05 -20.73
C LYS A 78 -5.14 -5.92 -20.96
N ILE A 79 -5.74 -4.80 -20.55
CA ILE A 79 -7.16 -4.48 -20.82
C ILE A 79 -7.40 -4.42 -22.33
N ARG A 80 -6.56 -3.71 -23.07
CA ARG A 80 -6.59 -3.67 -24.56
C ARG A 80 -6.49 -5.03 -25.23
N LYS A 81 -5.78 -5.97 -24.60
CA LYS A 81 -5.63 -7.35 -25.08
C LYS A 81 -6.79 -8.27 -24.66
N GLY A 82 -7.78 -7.75 -23.95
CA GLY A 82 -8.89 -8.53 -23.40
C GLY A 82 -8.48 -9.50 -22.29
N THR A 83 -7.34 -9.28 -21.65
CA THR A 83 -6.82 -10.14 -20.57
C THR A 83 -7.01 -9.50 -19.21
N TYR A 84 -7.59 -10.25 -18.25
CA TYR A 84 -7.83 -9.75 -16.90
C TYR A 84 -6.51 -9.47 -16.14
N PRO A 85 -6.24 -8.22 -15.72
CA PRO A 85 -4.95 -7.84 -15.15
C PRO A 85 -4.92 -7.90 -13.62
N GLY A 86 -5.31 -9.03 -13.03
CA GLY A 86 -5.40 -9.21 -11.57
C GLY A 86 -4.07 -8.99 -10.83
N ARG A 87 -2.94 -9.32 -11.46
CA ARG A 87 -1.59 -9.12 -10.87
C ARG A 87 -1.21 -7.65 -10.79
N GLU A 88 -1.63 -6.84 -11.76
CA GLU A 88 -1.36 -5.41 -11.79
C GLU A 88 -2.20 -4.69 -10.74
N PHE A 89 -3.49 -5.05 -10.59
CA PHE A 89 -4.33 -4.55 -9.50
C PHE A 89 -3.76 -4.86 -8.11
N ALA A 90 -3.34 -6.10 -7.87
CA ALA A 90 -2.66 -6.47 -6.63
C ALA A 90 -1.36 -5.68 -6.45
N GLY A 91 -0.54 -5.60 -7.50
CA GLY A 91 0.70 -4.82 -7.47
C GLY A 91 0.47 -3.36 -7.06
N ILE A 92 -0.53 -2.69 -7.64
CA ILE A 92 -0.88 -1.30 -7.31
C ILE A 92 -1.34 -1.20 -5.85
N GLY A 93 -2.19 -2.12 -5.39
CA GLY A 93 -2.63 -2.17 -3.99
C GLY A 93 -1.47 -2.29 -3.01
N GLY A 94 -0.50 -3.15 -3.29
CA GLY A 94 0.70 -3.31 -2.45
C GLY A 94 1.60 -2.07 -2.44
N VAL A 95 1.74 -1.39 -3.58
CA VAL A 95 2.51 -0.14 -3.68
C VAL A 95 1.84 0.98 -2.88
N ILE A 96 0.51 1.05 -2.85
CA ILE A 96 -0.22 2.02 -2.02
C ILE A 96 0.09 1.82 -0.54
N VAL A 97 0.08 0.57 -0.06
CA VAL A 97 0.45 0.28 1.34
C VAL A 97 1.89 0.71 1.62
N ALA A 98 2.84 0.41 0.72
CA ALA A 98 4.22 0.87 0.87
C ALA A 98 4.34 2.41 0.90
N ALA A 99 3.59 3.09 0.03
CA ALA A 99 3.56 4.56 0.01
C ALA A 99 3.01 5.13 1.32
N VAL A 100 1.97 4.53 1.91
CA VAL A 100 1.45 4.94 3.23
C VAL A 100 2.50 4.82 4.32
N LEU A 101 3.34 3.78 4.30
CA LEU A 101 4.47 3.67 5.23
C LEU A 101 5.47 4.81 5.02
N PHE A 102 5.82 5.14 3.77
CA PHE A 102 6.77 6.23 3.47
C PHE A 102 6.30 7.63 3.88
N LEU A 103 5.00 7.84 4.14
CA LEU A 103 4.51 9.11 4.69
C LEU A 103 5.05 9.37 6.10
N TYR A 104 5.35 8.32 6.87
CA TYR A 104 5.91 8.48 8.19
C TYR A 104 7.45 8.47 8.11
N PRO A 105 8.12 9.58 8.44
CA PRO A 105 9.58 9.65 8.35
C PRO A 105 10.21 8.79 9.45
N GLY A 106 10.77 7.64 9.06
CA GLY A 106 11.45 6.70 9.96
C GLY A 106 12.41 5.79 9.23
N ALA A 107 13.43 5.27 9.90
CA ALA A 107 14.41 4.37 9.30
C ALA A 107 13.81 2.97 9.08
N VAL A 108 13.17 2.41 10.09
CA VAL A 108 12.49 1.10 10.07
C VAL A 108 11.30 1.16 9.16
N THR A 109 10.47 2.20 9.26
CA THR A 109 9.31 2.37 8.37
C THR A 109 9.74 2.47 6.90
N ASN A 110 10.81 3.19 6.60
CA ASN A 110 11.37 3.26 5.24
C ASN A 110 11.90 1.90 4.76
N LEU A 111 12.59 1.14 5.60
CA LEU A 111 13.08 -0.21 5.25
C LEU A 111 11.93 -1.17 4.98
N LEU A 112 10.90 -1.17 5.82
CA LEU A 112 9.73 -2.02 5.65
C LEU A 112 8.90 -1.62 4.44
N GLY A 113 8.70 -0.33 4.21
CA GLY A 113 8.04 0.15 2.99
C GLY A 113 8.82 -0.23 1.74
N LEU A 114 10.16 -0.15 1.77
CA LEU A 114 11.01 -0.57 0.65
C LEU A 114 10.91 -2.08 0.40
N LEU A 115 10.94 -2.89 1.45
CA LEU A 115 10.74 -4.33 1.37
C LEU A 115 9.37 -4.64 0.74
N LEU A 116 8.35 -3.89 1.16
CA LEU A 116 6.99 -4.04 0.65
C LEU A 116 6.87 -3.61 -0.82
N LEU A 117 7.67 -2.66 -1.27
CA LEU A 117 7.70 -2.20 -2.67
C LEU A 117 8.24 -3.29 -3.63
N LEU A 118 9.03 -4.23 -3.12
CA LEU A 118 9.57 -5.33 -3.92
C LEU A 118 8.46 -6.20 -4.52
N PRO A 119 8.66 -6.75 -5.74
CA PRO A 119 7.66 -7.54 -6.46
C PRO A 119 6.99 -8.66 -5.65
N PRO A 120 7.70 -9.52 -4.89
CA PRO A 120 7.05 -10.61 -4.16
C PRO A 120 6.13 -10.09 -3.05
N PHE A 121 6.60 -9.11 -2.26
CA PHE A 121 5.87 -8.61 -1.10
C PHE A 121 4.65 -7.77 -1.51
N ARG A 122 4.79 -6.84 -2.48
CA ARG A 122 3.64 -6.05 -2.96
C ARG A 122 2.53 -6.92 -3.55
N GLN A 123 2.87 -8.04 -4.18
CA GLN A 123 1.90 -8.94 -4.78
C GLN A 123 1.13 -9.73 -3.71
N ILE A 124 1.79 -10.10 -2.61
CA ILE A 124 1.14 -10.81 -1.50
C ILE A 124 0.21 -9.84 -0.75
N ILE A 125 0.74 -8.71 -0.30
CA ILE A 125 -0.01 -7.75 0.50
C ILE A 125 -1.10 -7.10 -0.34
N GLY A 126 -0.80 -6.76 -1.58
CA GLY A 126 -1.78 -6.27 -2.54
C GLY A 126 -2.95 -7.23 -2.77
N ARG A 127 -2.68 -8.55 -2.87
CA ARG A 127 -3.73 -9.57 -2.94
C ARG A 127 -4.62 -9.59 -1.70
N LEU A 128 -4.03 -9.41 -0.51
CA LEU A 128 -4.81 -9.31 0.73
C LEU A 128 -5.72 -8.08 0.73
N VAL A 129 -5.20 -6.94 0.26
CA VAL A 129 -5.95 -5.67 0.17
C VAL A 129 -7.11 -5.78 -0.82
N ILE A 130 -6.89 -6.35 -2.00
CA ILE A 130 -7.94 -6.44 -3.02
C ILE A 130 -8.89 -7.63 -2.82
N ARG A 131 -8.63 -8.52 -1.85
CA ARG A 131 -9.38 -9.78 -1.68
C ARG A 131 -10.87 -9.54 -1.49
N SER A 132 -11.26 -8.53 -0.72
CA SER A 132 -12.66 -8.16 -0.53
C SER A 132 -13.26 -7.42 -1.72
N GLN A 133 -12.42 -6.86 -2.59
CA GLN A 133 -12.82 -5.98 -3.70
C GLN A 133 -12.81 -6.69 -5.06
N GLN A 134 -12.58 -8.00 -5.12
CA GLN A 134 -12.37 -8.70 -6.39
C GLN A 134 -13.55 -8.58 -7.36
N GLN A 135 -14.79 -8.68 -6.86
CA GLN A 135 -15.99 -8.51 -7.68
C GLN A 135 -16.07 -7.11 -8.28
N LYS A 136 -15.87 -6.08 -7.47
CA LYS A 136 -15.86 -4.68 -7.91
C LYS A 136 -14.76 -4.39 -8.94
N LEU A 137 -13.60 -5.04 -8.79
CA LEU A 137 -12.51 -4.96 -9.76
C LEU A 137 -12.84 -5.66 -11.09
N GLN A 138 -13.61 -6.75 -11.07
CA GLN A 138 -14.10 -7.40 -12.29
C GLN A 138 -15.13 -6.53 -13.01
N GLU A 139 -16.09 -5.95 -12.29
CA GLU A 139 -17.04 -4.98 -12.85
C GLU A 139 -16.30 -3.80 -13.49
N THR A 140 -15.35 -3.20 -12.76
CA THR A 140 -14.53 -2.08 -13.25
C THR A 140 -13.76 -2.47 -14.52
N TYR A 141 -13.24 -3.70 -14.58
CA TYR A 141 -12.57 -4.22 -15.77
C TYR A 141 -13.52 -4.32 -16.97
N GLU A 142 -14.73 -4.84 -16.79
CA GLU A 142 -15.73 -4.91 -17.86
C GLU A 142 -16.14 -3.52 -18.34
N TYR A 143 -16.31 -2.55 -17.42
CA TYR A 143 -16.55 -1.14 -17.80
C TYR A 143 -15.41 -0.55 -18.62
N LEU A 144 -14.16 -0.72 -18.17
CA LEU A 144 -12.97 -0.21 -18.88
C LEU A 144 -12.82 -0.83 -20.27
N LYS A 145 -13.13 -2.12 -20.39
CA LYS A 145 -13.17 -2.83 -21.67
C LYS A 145 -14.20 -2.21 -22.61
N MET A 146 -15.43 -2.00 -22.16
CA MET A 146 -16.49 -1.37 -22.99
C MET A 146 -16.10 0.04 -23.46
N GLN A 147 -15.50 0.84 -22.58
CA GLN A 147 -15.09 2.21 -22.92
C GLN A 147 -13.98 2.23 -23.97
N GLU A 148 -13.01 1.32 -23.89
CA GLU A 148 -11.90 1.25 -24.83
C GLU A 148 -12.34 0.79 -26.23
N PHE A 149 -13.35 -0.08 -26.33
CA PHE A 149 -13.95 -0.46 -27.61
C PHE A 149 -14.84 0.64 -28.21
N SER A 150 -15.55 1.42 -27.39
CA SER A 150 -16.41 2.52 -27.86
C SER A 150 -15.66 3.70 -28.49
N HIS A 151 -14.35 3.87 -28.24
CA HIS A 151 -13.53 4.92 -28.85
C HIS A 151 -12.79 4.46 -30.11
N SER A 152 -12.91 3.19 -30.48
CA SER A 152 -12.26 2.59 -31.67
C SER A 152 -13.20 2.39 -32.87
N MET A 153 -14.47 2.78 -32.73
CA MET A 153 -15.46 2.95 -33.80
C MET A 153 -15.68 4.43 -34.05
#